data_AF-A0A7K0UPB7-F1
#
_entry.id   AF-A0A7K0UPB7-F1
#
_cell.length_a   1.000
_cell.length_b   1.000
_cell.length_c   1.000
_cell.angle_alpha   90.00
_cell.angle_beta   90.00
_cell.angle_gamma   90.00
#
_symmetry.space_group_name_H-M   'P 1'
#
loop_
_entity.id
_entity.type
_entity.pdbx_description
1 polymer ?
#
loop_
_entity_poly.entity_id
_entity_poly.type
_entity_poly.pdbx_seq_one_letter_code
_entity_poly.pdbx_strand_id
1 'polypeptide(L)'
;MRIGLDFDNTIANYDQAFPEVARILGYETKTLNKRDLKLDLLNQPDGDTAWQKVQGLVYGKYIDLASLYPGVFEFVLRALSGDNQVFIVSHKTQLGHFDESRTPLRQAATNWLINQKLVGDSDLNIKLQNVFYAETRDEKIRKIAELKLDVFIDDLEEVLTDKSFPKETRKVLFGSGTITDTEISTMHSWREVGDELFGEIDSSVILAGAKHVCPDLNCTSVQRVEGRGNSKIFRVETSDGSIALKVYPDLAVDNRLRRNAEWQALNFLQQNKMRVPKPVQTDSELNWSLIEWIDGAPADPRNQAHLDQAASFIKNLHQASRAITSGNEFGLATEACLNPSFIENQINNRLAALESVEDSALREFIDNDLSPTLLRTIESSRRLMVDNYDAILDKKYWTLSPSDFGLHNAIASPQGDLVFFDFEYFGWDDPVKLTADVCLHPGMSLDENAQQRWISEAKKLFADDSNFGLRLNALYPLYAIRWALIMLNEYRSDKIKNRLNAQSRMQSDIRGAQLKQLEKAKSMLKNADRTVL
;
A
#
# COMPACT_ATOMS: atom_id res chain seq x y z
N MET A 1 26.42 -3.25 13.83
CA MET A 1 25.63 -3.34 15.08
C MET A 1 25.21 -4.77 15.35
N ARG A 2 24.89 -5.08 16.60
CA ARG A 2 24.27 -6.33 17.09
C ARG A 2 22.83 -6.03 17.48
N ILE A 3 21.90 -6.54 16.70
CA ILE A 3 20.47 -6.18 16.73
C ILE A 3 19.69 -7.40 17.22
N GLY A 4 18.94 -7.27 18.30
CA GLY A 4 18.05 -8.33 18.77
C GLY A 4 16.58 -8.05 18.53
N LEU A 5 15.85 -9.09 18.16
CA LEU A 5 14.42 -9.04 17.86
C LEU A 5 13.68 -10.03 18.77
N ASP A 6 12.54 -9.64 19.32
CA ASP A 6 11.56 -10.61 19.79
C ASP A 6 10.88 -11.32 18.60
N PHE A 7 10.31 -12.50 18.85
CA PHE A 7 9.61 -13.30 17.84
C PHE A 7 8.11 -13.02 17.79
N ASP A 8 7.39 -13.16 18.90
CA ASP A 8 5.92 -13.26 18.91
C ASP A 8 5.29 -11.85 18.85
N ASN A 9 4.46 -11.55 17.84
CA ASN A 9 3.93 -10.20 17.53
C ASN A 9 4.97 -9.13 17.14
N THR A 10 6.26 -9.46 17.15
CA THR A 10 7.33 -8.59 16.65
C THR A 10 7.77 -9.03 15.25
N ILE A 11 8.14 -10.31 15.08
CA ILE A 11 8.43 -10.92 13.76
C ILE A 11 7.20 -11.63 13.20
N ALA A 12 6.55 -12.46 14.02
CA ALA A 12 5.37 -13.23 13.64
C ALA A 12 4.09 -12.41 13.91
N ASN A 13 3.34 -12.11 12.86
CA ASN A 13 2.02 -11.49 12.95
C ASN A 13 0.93 -12.56 12.99
N TYR A 14 0.21 -12.60 14.12
CA TYR A 14 -0.84 -13.58 14.38
C TYR A 14 -2.26 -13.05 14.18
N ASP A 15 -2.46 -11.80 13.73
CA ASP A 15 -3.77 -11.16 13.70
C ASP A 15 -4.83 -11.98 12.96
N GLN A 16 -4.47 -12.56 11.81
CA GLN A 16 -5.37 -13.41 11.03
C GLN A 16 -5.42 -14.86 11.53
N ALA A 17 -4.35 -15.34 12.16
CA ALA A 17 -4.25 -16.72 12.64
C ALA A 17 -5.23 -17.01 13.79
N PHE A 18 -5.39 -16.06 14.71
CA PHE A 18 -6.26 -16.24 15.88
C PHE A 18 -7.74 -16.45 15.51
N PRO A 19 -8.39 -15.57 14.72
CA PRO A 19 -9.77 -15.77 14.31
C PRO A 19 -9.99 -17.03 13.48
N GLU A 20 -9.02 -17.40 12.64
CA GLU A 20 -9.08 -18.64 11.85
C GLU A 20 -9.07 -19.87 12.75
N VAL A 21 -8.16 -19.94 13.72
CA VAL A 21 -8.08 -21.08 14.66
C VAL A 21 -9.30 -21.13 15.57
N ALA A 22 -9.83 -19.99 16.02
CA ALA A 22 -11.09 -19.96 16.74
C ALA A 22 -12.23 -20.62 15.93
N ARG A 23 -12.35 -20.29 14.64
CA ARG A 23 -13.34 -20.93 13.75
C ARG A 23 -13.09 -22.43 13.55
N ILE A 24 -11.83 -22.86 13.41
CA ILE A 24 -11.46 -24.29 13.34
C ILE A 24 -11.89 -25.04 14.61
N LEU A 25 -11.85 -24.38 15.77
CA LEU A 25 -12.29 -24.95 17.06
C LEU A 25 -13.80 -24.90 17.28
N GLY A 26 -14.56 -24.34 16.33
CA GLY A 26 -16.02 -24.24 16.39
C GLY A 26 -16.54 -23.01 17.14
N TYR A 27 -15.68 -22.03 17.45
CA TYR A 27 -16.15 -20.77 18.01
C TYR A 27 -16.79 -19.91 16.91
N GLU A 28 -18.03 -19.48 17.13
CA GLU A 28 -18.71 -18.53 16.26
C GLU A 28 -18.16 -17.12 16.52
N THR A 29 -17.34 -16.61 15.61
CA THR A 29 -16.82 -15.24 15.68
C THR A 29 -16.79 -14.60 14.31
N LYS A 30 -17.06 -13.29 14.27
CA LYS A 30 -16.94 -12.44 13.07
C LYS A 30 -15.73 -11.52 13.12
N THR A 31 -14.90 -11.69 14.15
CA THR A 31 -13.71 -10.88 14.36
C THR A 31 -12.67 -11.17 13.27
N LEU A 32 -11.91 -10.14 12.90
CA LEU A 32 -10.92 -10.20 11.82
C LEU A 32 -9.48 -10.07 12.33
N ASN A 33 -9.29 -9.86 13.63
CA ASN A 33 -7.97 -9.71 14.24
C ASN A 33 -7.93 -10.33 15.64
N LYS A 34 -6.71 -10.56 16.15
CA LYS A 34 -6.44 -11.18 17.45
C LYS A 34 -7.01 -10.38 18.62
N ARG A 35 -6.91 -9.05 18.58
CA ARG A 35 -7.34 -8.15 19.66
C ARG A 35 -8.84 -8.24 19.88
N ASP A 36 -9.62 -8.10 18.82
CA ASP A 36 -11.08 -8.13 18.88
C ASP A 36 -11.56 -9.53 19.25
N LEU A 37 -10.93 -10.59 18.72
CA LEU A 37 -11.22 -11.96 19.14
C LEU A 37 -11.00 -12.16 20.64
N LYS A 38 -9.89 -11.65 21.19
CA LYS A 38 -9.59 -11.77 22.61
C LYS A 38 -10.71 -11.15 23.45
N LEU A 39 -11.15 -9.94 23.09
CA LEU A 39 -12.25 -9.27 23.78
C LEU A 39 -13.57 -10.03 23.64
N ASP A 40 -13.86 -10.54 22.44
CA ASP A 40 -15.06 -11.34 22.15
C ASP A 40 -15.12 -12.61 23.00
N LEU A 41 -14.03 -13.40 23.02
CA LEU A 41 -13.96 -14.65 23.79
C LEU A 41 -14.01 -14.41 25.30
N LEU A 42 -13.30 -13.41 25.82
CA LEU A 42 -13.29 -13.11 27.26
C LEU A 42 -14.65 -12.65 27.79
N ASN A 43 -15.55 -12.18 26.93
CA ASN A 43 -16.92 -11.82 27.31
C ASN A 43 -17.88 -13.03 27.36
N GLN A 44 -17.43 -14.22 26.97
CA GLN A 44 -18.23 -15.45 27.01
C GLN A 44 -18.04 -16.23 28.34
N PRO A 45 -19.01 -17.07 28.73
CA PRO A 45 -18.79 -18.06 29.79
C PRO A 45 -17.58 -18.94 29.45
N ASP A 46 -16.69 -19.17 30.42
CA ASP A 46 -15.42 -19.90 30.24
C ASP A 46 -14.45 -19.25 29.22
N GLY A 47 -14.60 -17.95 28.97
CA GLY A 47 -13.81 -17.18 28.00
C GLY A 47 -12.30 -17.25 28.19
N ASP A 48 -11.82 -17.29 29.44
CA ASP A 48 -10.38 -17.47 29.74
C ASP A 48 -9.86 -18.81 29.22
N THR A 49 -10.61 -19.89 29.46
CA THR A 49 -10.26 -21.24 28.98
C THR A 49 -10.29 -21.30 27.46
N ALA A 50 -11.32 -20.69 26.84
CA ALA A 50 -11.43 -20.60 25.39
C ALA A 50 -10.23 -19.86 24.77
N TRP A 51 -9.89 -18.70 25.32
CA TRP A 51 -8.74 -17.91 24.90
C TRP A 51 -7.42 -18.68 25.03
N GLN A 52 -7.18 -19.33 26.17
CA GLN A 52 -5.97 -20.12 26.40
C GLN A 52 -5.86 -21.31 25.42
N LYS A 53 -6.98 -21.96 25.10
CA LYS A 53 -7.03 -23.06 24.12
C LYS A 53 -6.70 -22.59 22.71
N VAL A 54 -7.32 -21.49 22.26
CA VAL A 54 -6.99 -20.88 20.96
C VAL A 54 -5.52 -20.49 20.93
N GLN A 55 -5.03 -19.79 21.94
CA GLN A 55 -3.65 -19.32 22.04
C GLN A 55 -2.63 -20.47 21.98
N GLY A 56 -2.84 -21.54 22.77
CA GLY A 56 -1.94 -22.70 22.80
C GLY A 56 -1.81 -23.39 21.44
N LEU A 57 -2.92 -23.49 20.70
CA LEU A 57 -2.94 -24.10 19.38
C LEU A 57 -2.38 -23.19 18.28
N VAL A 58 -2.63 -21.87 18.35
CA VAL A 58 -2.06 -20.91 17.39
C VAL A 58 -0.53 -20.90 17.46
N TYR A 59 0.06 -20.80 18.65
CA TYR A 59 1.52 -20.73 18.80
C TYR A 59 2.25 -22.06 18.56
N GLY A 60 1.52 -23.17 18.52
CA GLY A 60 2.05 -24.50 18.26
C GLY A 60 1.56 -25.03 16.92
N LYS A 61 0.53 -25.87 16.96
CA LYS A 61 0.01 -26.63 15.82
C LYS A 61 -0.33 -25.77 14.60
N TYR A 62 -0.83 -24.56 14.79
CA TYR A 62 -1.31 -23.68 13.71
C TYR A 62 -0.44 -22.44 13.51
N ILE A 63 0.82 -22.47 13.92
CA ILE A 63 1.74 -21.34 13.73
C ILE A 63 1.92 -20.97 12.25
N ASP A 64 1.76 -21.93 11.35
CA ASP A 64 1.85 -21.71 9.90
C ASP A 64 0.73 -20.81 9.34
N LEU A 65 -0.33 -20.54 10.11
CA LEU A 65 -1.34 -19.54 9.76
C LEU A 65 -0.88 -18.10 10.09
N ALA A 66 0.20 -17.94 10.85
CA ALA A 66 0.82 -16.64 11.08
C ALA A 66 1.59 -16.17 9.85
N SER A 67 1.60 -14.86 9.65
CA SER A 67 2.34 -14.19 8.58
C SER A 67 3.56 -13.47 9.14
N LEU A 68 4.54 -13.13 8.30
CA LEU A 68 5.56 -12.18 8.71
C LEU A 68 4.92 -10.80 8.96
N TYR A 69 5.38 -10.11 10.01
CA TYR A 69 5.01 -8.72 10.19
C TYR A 69 5.52 -7.91 8.99
N PRO A 70 4.68 -7.08 8.33
CA PRO A 70 5.10 -6.38 7.12
C PRO A 70 6.40 -5.59 7.30
N GLY A 71 7.33 -5.78 6.37
CA GLY A 71 8.63 -5.10 6.34
C GLY A 71 9.74 -5.75 7.16
N VAL A 72 9.47 -6.79 7.97
CA VAL A 72 10.53 -7.45 8.77
C VAL A 72 11.61 -8.09 7.88
N PHE A 73 11.22 -8.67 6.75
CA PHE A 73 12.16 -9.27 5.81
C PHE A 73 13.03 -8.19 5.14
N GLU A 74 12.45 -7.05 4.76
CA GLU A 74 13.20 -5.87 4.28
C GLU A 74 14.18 -5.37 5.34
N PHE A 75 13.76 -5.31 6.61
CA PHE A 75 14.63 -4.91 7.71
C PHE A 75 15.83 -5.84 7.88
N VAL A 76 15.61 -7.16 7.86
CA VAL A 76 16.69 -8.16 7.96
C VAL A 76 17.63 -8.06 6.76
N LEU A 77 17.08 -7.92 5.55
CA LEU A 77 17.87 -7.71 4.33
C LEU A 77 18.79 -6.48 4.47
N ARG A 78 18.25 -5.34 4.95
CA ARG A 78 19.00 -4.10 5.19
C ARG A 78 20.10 -4.31 6.22
N ALA A 79 19.76 -4.91 7.36
CA ALA A 79 20.69 -5.14 8.45
C ALA A 79 21.89 -5.98 7.98
N LEU A 80 21.63 -7.13 7.36
CA LEU A 80 22.66 -8.07 6.92
C LEU A 80 23.49 -7.53 5.75
N SER A 81 22.89 -6.77 4.83
CA SER A 81 23.62 -6.12 3.75
C SER A 81 24.56 -5.00 4.23
N GLY A 82 24.30 -4.45 5.43
CA GLY A 82 25.13 -3.44 6.08
C GLY A 82 26.10 -4.02 7.13
N ASP A 83 26.49 -5.30 7.01
CA ASP A 83 27.40 -6.01 7.93
C ASP A 83 26.96 -6.00 9.41
N ASN A 84 25.65 -5.90 9.67
CA ASN A 84 25.10 -6.02 11.02
C ASN A 84 24.81 -7.49 11.37
N GLN A 85 24.80 -7.79 12.66
CA GLN A 85 24.41 -9.10 13.17
C GLN A 85 23.01 -9.03 13.74
N VAL A 86 22.14 -9.93 13.30
CA VAL A 86 20.76 -10.04 13.79
C VAL A 86 20.62 -11.29 14.64
N PHE A 87 19.94 -11.13 15.78
CA PHE A 87 19.65 -12.16 16.77
C PHE A 87 18.15 -12.20 17.04
N ILE A 88 17.59 -13.39 17.21
CA ILE A 88 16.21 -13.56 17.69
C ILE A 88 16.32 -14.02 19.14
N VAL A 89 15.73 -13.27 20.07
CA VAL A 89 15.72 -13.62 21.49
C VAL A 89 14.30 -13.48 22.00
N SER A 90 13.62 -14.60 22.23
CA SER A 90 12.21 -14.59 22.61
C SER A 90 11.92 -15.46 23.83
N HIS A 91 10.93 -15.05 24.61
CA HIS A 91 10.40 -15.84 25.72
C HIS A 91 9.37 -16.82 25.16
N LYS A 92 9.69 -18.11 25.16
CA LYS A 92 8.82 -19.15 24.61
C LYS A 92 8.97 -20.44 25.41
N THR A 93 7.88 -20.85 26.05
CA THR A 93 7.81 -22.12 26.80
C THR A 93 8.06 -23.30 25.86
N GLN A 94 8.51 -24.44 26.38
CA GLN A 94 8.72 -25.62 25.55
C GLN A 94 7.41 -26.20 24.99
N LEU A 95 6.33 -26.14 25.77
CA LEU A 95 5.01 -26.67 25.43
C LEU A 95 3.92 -25.61 25.63
N GLY A 96 2.86 -25.71 24.83
CA GLY A 96 1.66 -24.87 24.95
C GLY A 96 0.76 -25.29 26.10
N HIS A 97 0.02 -24.32 26.63
CA HIS A 97 -1.06 -24.59 27.58
C HIS A 97 -2.26 -25.18 26.80
N PHE A 98 -2.90 -26.21 27.34
CA PHE A 98 -4.11 -26.84 26.76
C PHE A 98 -3.96 -27.39 25.33
N ASP A 99 -2.73 -27.67 24.88
CA ASP A 99 -2.46 -28.39 23.63
C ASP A 99 -2.29 -29.89 23.91
N GLU A 100 -3.34 -30.67 23.64
CA GLU A 100 -3.30 -32.14 23.75
C GLU A 100 -2.25 -32.78 22.83
N SER A 101 -1.88 -32.11 21.73
CA SER A 101 -0.84 -32.59 20.81
C SER A 101 0.57 -32.43 21.36
N ARG A 102 0.73 -31.65 22.47
CA ARG A 102 2.02 -31.32 23.09
C ARG A 102 3.04 -30.84 22.07
N THR A 103 2.62 -29.99 21.13
CA THR A 103 3.50 -29.47 20.08
C THR A 103 4.66 -28.69 20.73
N PRO A 104 5.93 -29.02 20.43
CA PRO A 104 7.07 -28.27 20.95
C PRO A 104 7.12 -26.87 20.32
N LEU A 105 6.76 -25.85 21.10
CA LEU A 105 6.56 -24.49 20.58
C LEU A 105 7.84 -23.86 20.02
N ARG A 106 8.98 -24.14 20.65
CA ARG A 106 10.30 -23.64 20.20
C ARG A 106 10.68 -24.22 18.84
N GLN A 107 10.43 -25.53 18.64
CA GLN A 107 10.67 -26.19 17.35
C GLN A 107 9.71 -25.69 16.28
N ALA A 108 8.42 -25.51 16.62
CA ALA A 108 7.42 -24.94 15.72
C ALA A 108 7.83 -23.53 15.26
N ALA A 109 8.24 -22.65 16.18
CA ALA A 109 8.74 -21.31 15.83
C ALA A 109 10.02 -21.34 14.97
N THR A 110 10.97 -22.23 15.27
CA THR A 110 12.19 -22.39 14.46
C THR A 110 11.86 -22.84 13.05
N ASN A 111 11.01 -23.86 12.91
CA ASN A 111 10.57 -24.36 11.60
C ASN A 111 9.83 -23.28 10.83
N TRP A 112 8.95 -22.51 11.51
CA TRP A 112 8.26 -21.39 10.89
C TRP A 112 9.25 -20.33 10.37
N LEU A 113 10.23 -19.91 11.16
CA LEU A 113 11.25 -18.94 10.74
C LEU A 113 12.05 -19.41 9.51
N ILE A 114 12.35 -20.70 9.44
CA ILE A 114 13.03 -21.33 8.28
C ILE A 114 12.10 -21.36 7.06
N ASN A 115 10.83 -21.74 7.25
CA ASN A 115 9.83 -21.78 6.17
C ASN A 115 9.54 -20.39 5.60
N GLN A 116 9.54 -19.36 6.44
CA GLN A 116 9.45 -17.95 6.04
C GLN A 116 10.76 -17.41 5.44
N LYS A 117 11.80 -18.25 5.31
CA LYS A 117 13.13 -17.92 4.77
C LYS A 117 13.84 -16.77 5.50
N LEU A 118 13.44 -16.47 6.74
CA LEU A 118 14.12 -15.45 7.56
C LEU A 118 15.38 -16.02 8.21
N VAL A 119 15.34 -17.31 8.55
CA VAL A 119 16.44 -18.08 9.11
C VAL A 119 16.95 -19.11 8.10
N GLY A 120 18.26 -19.20 7.95
CA GLY A 120 18.88 -20.10 6.97
C GLY A 120 20.38 -19.89 6.83
N ASP A 121 20.98 -20.57 5.85
CA ASP A 121 22.42 -20.56 5.63
C ASP A 121 22.90 -19.47 4.66
N SER A 122 21.99 -18.82 3.93
CA SER A 122 22.31 -17.69 3.05
C SER A 122 22.85 -16.48 3.84
N ASP A 123 23.66 -15.64 3.19
CA ASP A 123 24.19 -14.42 3.80
C ASP A 123 23.11 -13.36 4.09
N LEU A 124 21.96 -13.47 3.42
CA LEU A 124 20.79 -12.62 3.66
C LEU A 124 19.82 -13.23 4.68
N ASN A 125 20.23 -14.28 5.39
CA ASN A 125 19.44 -14.91 6.44
C ASN A 125 20.07 -14.78 7.82
N ILE A 126 19.20 -14.73 8.83
CA ILE A 126 19.61 -14.89 10.23
C ILE A 126 20.11 -16.32 10.39
N LYS A 127 21.34 -16.50 10.89
CA LYS A 127 21.88 -17.85 11.11
C LYS A 127 21.13 -18.52 12.26
N LEU A 128 20.87 -19.83 12.13
CA LEU A 128 20.12 -20.59 13.15
C LEU A 128 20.74 -20.48 14.56
N GLN A 129 22.07 -20.43 14.65
CA GLN A 129 22.81 -20.25 15.91
C GLN A 129 22.54 -18.91 16.63
N ASN A 130 21.92 -17.95 15.94
CA ASN A 130 21.53 -16.65 16.50
C ASN A 130 20.07 -16.62 16.98
N VAL A 131 19.39 -17.77 17.01
CA VAL A 131 18.01 -17.90 17.51
C VAL A 131 18.02 -18.49 18.91
N PHE A 132 17.51 -17.73 19.89
CA PHE A 132 17.51 -18.09 21.29
C PHE A 132 16.09 -18.02 21.88
N TYR A 133 15.72 -19.08 22.61
CA TYR A 133 14.48 -19.14 23.37
C TYR A 133 14.77 -19.22 24.86
N ALA A 134 14.11 -18.37 25.63
CA ALA A 134 14.15 -18.35 27.08
C ALA A 134 12.85 -18.93 27.67
N GLU A 135 12.93 -19.65 28.80
CA GLU A 135 11.74 -20.20 29.48
C GLU A 135 11.03 -19.14 30.31
N THR A 136 11.75 -18.11 30.74
CA THR A 136 11.20 -17.00 31.51
C THR A 136 11.64 -15.65 30.94
N ARG A 137 10.91 -14.59 31.29
CA ARG A 137 11.29 -13.21 30.93
C ARG A 137 12.65 -12.83 31.49
N ASP A 138 12.97 -13.23 32.73
CA ASP A 138 14.26 -12.94 33.34
C ASP A 138 15.41 -13.62 32.58
N GLU A 139 15.21 -14.85 32.11
CA GLU A 139 16.17 -15.53 31.23
C GLU A 139 16.33 -14.83 29.89
N LYS A 140 15.25 -14.32 29.30
CA LYS A 140 15.29 -13.51 28.07
C LYS A 140 16.17 -12.28 28.27
N ILE A 141 15.93 -11.52 29.33
CA ILE A 141 16.71 -10.32 29.67
C ILE A 141 18.18 -10.66 29.92
N ARG A 142 18.48 -11.74 30.65
CA ARG A 142 19.85 -12.23 30.83
C ARG A 142 20.52 -12.57 29.50
N LYS A 143 19.81 -13.23 28.57
CA LYS A 143 20.35 -13.55 27.24
C LYS A 143 20.61 -12.30 26.40
N ILE A 144 19.72 -11.30 26.45
CA ILE A 144 19.94 -9.98 25.81
C ILE A 144 21.23 -9.34 26.34
N ALA A 145 21.44 -9.35 27.65
CA ALA A 145 22.65 -8.83 28.29
C ALA A 145 23.92 -9.60 27.88
N GLU A 146 23.85 -10.94 27.89
CA GLU A 146 24.95 -11.83 27.51
C GLU A 146 25.41 -11.58 26.06
N LEU A 147 24.45 -11.36 25.16
CA LEU A 147 24.71 -11.10 23.74
C LEU A 147 25.26 -9.69 23.47
N LYS A 148 25.24 -8.77 24.45
CA LYS A 148 25.71 -7.39 24.31
C LYS A 148 25.12 -6.72 23.07
N LEU A 149 23.79 -6.70 23.00
CA LEU A 149 23.07 -6.13 21.87
C LEU A 149 23.14 -4.60 21.92
N ASP A 150 23.33 -3.96 20.77
CA ASP A 150 23.31 -2.51 20.62
C ASP A 150 21.87 -1.98 20.64
N VAL A 151 20.94 -2.75 20.07
CA VAL A 151 19.50 -2.43 20.07
C VAL A 151 18.68 -3.70 20.26
N PHE A 152 17.53 -3.56 20.93
CA PHE A 152 16.55 -4.63 21.08
C PHE A 152 15.14 -4.12 20.76
N ILE A 153 14.45 -4.84 19.89
CA ILE A 153 13.11 -4.53 19.40
C ILE A 153 12.13 -5.58 19.97
N ASP A 154 11.08 -5.13 20.65
CA ASP A 154 10.09 -5.97 21.32
C ASP A 154 8.71 -5.27 21.31
N ASP A 155 7.61 -6.02 21.24
CA ASP A 155 6.25 -5.48 21.39
C ASP A 155 5.84 -5.31 22.85
N LEU A 156 6.58 -5.91 23.80
CA LEU A 156 6.24 -5.90 25.23
C LEU A 156 6.99 -4.81 26.01
N GLU A 157 6.24 -3.81 26.46
CA GLU A 157 6.73 -2.76 27.37
C GLU A 157 7.34 -3.33 28.65
N GLU A 158 6.73 -4.37 29.22
CA GLU A 158 7.21 -4.96 30.48
C GLU A 158 8.56 -5.65 30.38
N VAL A 159 9.03 -5.96 29.16
CA VAL A 159 10.40 -6.45 28.93
C VAL A 159 11.37 -5.27 28.92
N LEU A 160 11.04 -4.22 28.16
CA LEU A 160 11.91 -3.06 27.94
C LEU A 160 12.06 -2.17 29.19
N THR A 161 11.04 -2.14 30.04
CA THR A 161 11.01 -1.36 31.29
C THR A 161 11.55 -2.13 32.50
N ASP A 162 11.94 -3.41 32.33
CA ASP A 162 12.49 -4.20 33.43
C ASP A 162 13.78 -3.56 33.97
N LYS A 163 13.91 -3.52 35.31
CA LYS A 163 15.05 -2.89 35.99
C LYS A 163 16.38 -3.58 35.69
N SER A 164 16.33 -4.85 35.30
CA SER A 164 17.48 -5.67 34.96
C SER A 164 17.84 -5.59 33.47
N PHE A 165 17.05 -4.86 32.67
CA PHE A 165 17.33 -4.67 31.26
C PHE A 165 18.67 -3.92 31.06
N PRO A 166 19.55 -4.35 30.14
CA PRO A 166 20.85 -3.72 29.92
C PRO A 166 20.73 -2.22 29.60
N LYS A 167 21.50 -1.38 30.28
CA LYS A 167 21.40 0.09 30.14
C LYS A 167 22.00 0.59 28.83
N GLU A 168 22.97 -0.15 28.31
CA GLU A 168 23.70 0.19 27.09
C GLU A 168 22.96 -0.22 25.82
N THR A 169 21.93 -1.08 25.94
CA THR A 169 21.12 -1.53 24.81
C THR A 169 20.00 -0.53 24.54
N ARG A 170 19.97 0.05 23.35
CA ARG A 170 18.86 0.91 22.90
C ARG A 170 17.57 0.08 22.85
N LYS A 171 16.49 0.65 23.37
CA LYS A 171 15.18 -0.01 23.48
C LYS A 171 14.22 0.52 22.44
N VAL A 172 13.59 -0.38 21.69
CA VAL A 172 12.55 -0.03 20.71
C VAL A 172 11.28 -0.81 21.03
N LEU A 173 10.23 -0.10 21.38
CA LEU A 173 8.89 -0.65 21.52
C LEU A 173 8.25 -0.70 20.13
N PHE A 174 7.93 -1.91 19.66
CA PHE A 174 7.31 -2.15 18.36
C PHE A 174 5.78 -2.24 18.48
N GLY A 175 5.06 -1.54 17.60
CA GLY A 175 3.60 -1.58 17.53
C GLY A 175 2.93 -0.30 18.03
N SER A 176 1.66 -0.38 18.42
CA SER A 176 0.83 0.81 18.71
C SER A 176 0.85 1.27 20.17
N GLY A 177 1.82 0.82 20.97
CA GLY A 177 1.94 1.22 22.37
C GLY A 177 2.30 2.70 22.50
N THR A 178 1.83 3.36 23.55
CA THR A 178 2.30 4.69 23.94
C THR A 178 3.02 4.55 25.26
N ILE A 179 4.32 4.84 25.28
CA ILE A 179 5.13 4.78 26.48
C ILE A 179 5.48 6.20 26.94
N THR A 180 5.44 6.42 28.25
CA THR A 180 5.86 7.69 28.86
C THR A 180 7.36 7.75 29.11
N ASP A 181 8.05 6.61 29.05
CA ASP A 181 9.49 6.52 29.22
C ASP A 181 10.23 7.07 27.98
N THR A 182 10.91 8.19 28.17
CA THR A 182 11.67 8.87 27.11
C THR A 182 12.90 8.11 26.65
N GLU A 183 13.37 7.10 27.39
CA GLU A 183 14.51 6.25 27.00
C GLU A 183 14.11 5.15 25.99
N ILE A 184 12.80 4.95 25.75
CA ILE A 184 12.27 3.92 24.84
C ILE A 184 11.71 4.60 23.59
N SER A 185 12.30 4.27 22.44
CA SER A 185 11.77 4.72 21.14
C SER A 185 10.56 3.86 20.76
N THR A 186 9.42 4.48 20.44
CA THR A 186 8.27 3.75 19.89
C THR A 186 8.33 3.81 18.37
N MET A 187 8.13 2.67 17.70
CA MET A 187 8.09 2.56 16.25
C MET A 187 6.90 1.69 15.82
N HIS A 188 6.23 2.09 14.76
CA HIS A 188 4.96 1.50 14.33
C HIS A 188 5.10 0.59 13.10
N SER A 189 6.28 0.55 12.47
CA SER A 189 6.57 -0.35 11.36
C SER A 189 8.03 -0.74 11.28
N TRP A 190 8.32 -1.87 10.61
CA TRP A 190 9.70 -2.31 10.40
C TRP A 190 10.48 -1.39 9.46
N ARG A 191 9.80 -0.71 8.53
CA ARG A 191 10.47 0.29 7.68
C ARG A 191 10.89 1.51 8.49
N GLU A 192 10.08 1.94 9.44
CA GLU A 192 10.42 3.01 10.39
C GLU A 192 11.64 2.62 11.25
N VAL A 193 11.64 1.41 11.82
CA VAL A 193 12.80 0.87 12.57
C VAL A 193 14.05 0.84 11.67
N GLY A 194 13.92 0.39 10.43
CA GLY A 194 15.03 0.36 9.49
C GLY A 194 15.56 1.75 9.13
N ASP A 195 14.67 2.72 8.90
CA ASP A 195 15.04 4.09 8.56
C ASP A 195 15.75 4.79 9.73
N GLU A 196 15.31 4.54 10.96
CA GLU A 196 15.96 5.04 12.17
C GLU A 196 17.36 4.45 12.38
N LEU A 197 17.55 3.15 12.11
CA LEU A 197 18.83 2.47 12.37
C LEU A 197 19.83 2.60 11.21
N PHE A 198 19.36 2.69 9.98
CA PHE A 198 20.19 2.58 8.78
C PHE A 198 20.05 3.77 7.80
N GLY A 199 19.11 4.68 8.02
CA GLY A 199 18.71 5.70 7.03
C GLY A 199 17.88 5.11 5.88
N GLU A 200 17.46 5.90 4.89
CA GLU A 200 16.62 5.41 3.78
C GLU A 200 17.23 4.21 3.04
N ILE A 201 16.36 3.36 2.48
CA ILE A 201 16.76 2.28 1.55
C ILE A 201 17.61 2.85 0.39
N ASP A 202 18.87 2.43 0.34
CA ASP A 202 19.85 2.89 -0.65
C ASP A 202 20.10 1.85 -1.76
N SER A 203 20.98 2.19 -2.71
CA SER A 203 21.24 1.34 -3.88
C SER A 203 21.94 0.01 -3.52
N SER A 204 22.64 -0.08 -2.38
CA SER A 204 23.31 -1.30 -1.95
C SER A 204 22.31 -2.35 -1.47
N VAL A 205 21.33 -1.93 -0.67
CA VAL A 205 20.22 -2.76 -0.21
C VAL A 205 19.37 -3.20 -1.40
N ILE A 206 19.07 -2.29 -2.32
CA ILE A 206 18.29 -2.62 -3.51
C ILE A 206 19.03 -3.64 -4.39
N LEU A 207 20.35 -3.53 -4.55
CA LEU A 207 21.12 -4.50 -5.31
C LEU A 207 21.11 -5.88 -4.63
N ALA A 208 21.26 -5.93 -3.31
CA ALA A 208 21.19 -7.18 -2.55
C ALA A 208 19.80 -7.84 -2.66
N GLY A 209 18.73 -7.06 -2.51
CA GLY A 209 17.36 -7.55 -2.67
C GLY A 209 17.03 -7.93 -4.12
N ALA A 210 17.53 -7.21 -5.12
CA ALA A 210 17.37 -7.60 -6.52
C ALA A 210 18.00 -8.98 -6.79
N LYS A 211 19.23 -9.21 -6.32
CA LYS A 211 19.90 -10.52 -6.41
C LYS A 211 19.16 -11.62 -5.66
N HIS A 212 18.51 -11.30 -4.55
CA HIS A 212 17.67 -12.23 -3.81
C HIS A 212 16.42 -12.63 -4.60
N VAL A 213 15.71 -11.64 -5.15
CA VAL A 213 14.42 -11.84 -5.81
C VAL A 213 14.58 -12.48 -7.19
N CYS A 214 15.63 -12.11 -7.93
CA CYS A 214 15.93 -12.63 -9.27
C CYS A 214 17.40 -13.07 -9.42
N PRO A 215 17.80 -14.18 -8.78
CA PRO A 215 19.19 -14.63 -8.79
C PRO A 215 19.72 -14.93 -10.20
N ASP A 216 18.84 -15.30 -11.14
CA ASP A 216 19.22 -15.69 -12.50
C ASP A 216 19.56 -14.51 -13.41
N LEU A 217 19.16 -13.27 -13.06
CA LEU A 217 19.37 -12.09 -13.93
C LEU A 217 20.75 -11.44 -13.76
N ASN A 218 21.60 -11.92 -12.84
CA ASN A 218 22.94 -11.35 -12.62
C ASN A 218 22.94 -9.82 -12.46
N CYS A 219 22.16 -9.29 -11.51
CA CYS A 219 22.11 -7.85 -11.25
C CYS A 219 23.49 -7.28 -10.88
N THR A 220 23.94 -6.24 -11.59
CA THR A 220 25.29 -5.68 -11.49
C THR A 220 25.35 -4.31 -10.82
N SER A 221 24.41 -3.42 -11.13
CA SER A 221 24.36 -2.08 -10.55
C SER A 221 22.94 -1.56 -10.43
N VAL A 222 22.75 -0.53 -9.59
CA VAL A 222 21.45 0.07 -9.30
C VAL A 222 21.57 1.58 -9.29
N GLN A 223 20.60 2.26 -9.88
CA GLN A 223 20.46 3.70 -9.82
C GLN A 223 19.03 4.09 -9.41
N ARG A 224 18.88 4.93 -8.37
CA ARG A 224 17.58 5.52 -8.03
C ARG A 224 17.14 6.48 -9.13
N VAL A 225 15.88 6.36 -9.53
CA VAL A 225 15.23 7.25 -10.49
C VAL A 225 14.25 8.14 -9.73
N GLU A 226 14.44 9.45 -9.80
CA GLU A 226 13.49 10.38 -9.19
C GLU A 226 12.17 10.36 -9.96
N GLY A 227 11.07 10.13 -9.24
CA GLY A 227 9.73 10.05 -9.78
C GLY A 227 8.74 10.93 -9.03
N ARG A 228 7.51 10.98 -9.54
CA ARG A 228 6.37 11.68 -8.90
C ARG A 228 5.37 10.74 -8.23
N GLY A 229 5.59 9.44 -8.33
CA GLY A 229 4.69 8.40 -7.81
C GLY A 229 4.89 8.10 -6.33
N ASN A 230 4.06 7.19 -5.81
CA ASN A 230 4.08 6.76 -4.41
C ASN A 230 5.16 5.70 -4.12
N SER A 231 5.63 5.03 -5.17
CA SER A 231 6.65 3.98 -5.09
C SER A 231 8.02 4.53 -5.46
N LYS A 232 9.08 4.02 -4.82
CA LYS A 232 10.47 4.34 -5.18
C LYS A 232 10.88 3.45 -6.35
N ILE A 233 11.44 4.06 -7.40
CA ILE A 233 11.87 3.35 -8.63
C ILE A 233 13.39 3.33 -8.71
N PHE A 234 13.92 2.17 -9.04
CA PHE A 234 15.33 1.94 -9.26
C PHE A 234 15.53 1.28 -10.63
N ARG A 235 16.46 1.79 -11.42
CA ARG A 235 16.97 1.13 -12.61
C ARG A 235 18.03 0.13 -12.17
N VAL A 236 17.85 -1.14 -12.49
CA VAL A 236 18.79 -2.23 -12.16
C VAL A 236 19.40 -2.71 -13.47
N GLU A 237 20.72 -2.71 -13.55
CA GLU A 237 21.45 -3.25 -14.70
C GLU A 237 21.66 -4.76 -14.54
N THR A 238 21.29 -5.53 -15.56
CA THR A 238 21.38 -7.00 -15.58
C THR A 238 22.18 -7.47 -16.80
N SER A 239 22.47 -8.77 -16.91
CA SER A 239 23.10 -9.32 -18.12
C SER A 239 22.23 -9.20 -19.37
N ASP A 240 20.90 -9.08 -19.18
CA ASP A 240 19.90 -9.18 -20.26
C ASP A 240 19.30 -7.81 -20.60
N GLY A 241 19.86 -6.73 -20.04
CA GLY A 241 19.37 -5.35 -20.18
C GLY A 241 18.92 -4.75 -18.85
N SER A 242 18.44 -3.51 -18.88
CA SER A 242 17.98 -2.84 -17.67
C SER A 242 16.56 -3.29 -17.28
N ILE A 243 16.27 -3.33 -15.99
CA ILE A 243 14.92 -3.55 -15.45
C ILE A 243 14.57 -2.47 -14.43
N ALA A 244 13.29 -2.19 -14.26
CA ALA A 244 12.78 -1.32 -13.22
C ALA A 244 12.43 -2.15 -11.98
N LEU A 245 13.09 -1.85 -10.85
CA LEU A 245 12.69 -2.35 -9.53
C LEU A 245 11.87 -1.28 -8.82
N LYS A 246 10.67 -1.66 -8.41
CA LYS A 246 9.68 -0.81 -7.75
C LYS A 246 9.53 -1.26 -6.31
N VAL A 247 9.82 -0.34 -5.38
CA VAL A 247 9.60 -0.50 -3.94
C VAL A 247 8.32 0.24 -3.57
N TYR A 248 7.30 -0.52 -3.18
CA TYR A 248 5.99 0.02 -2.86
C TYR A 248 5.95 0.63 -1.45
N PRO A 249 4.96 1.49 -1.14
CA PRO A 249 4.77 2.05 0.19
C PRO A 249 4.75 0.99 1.30
N ASP A 250 5.12 1.42 2.51
CA ASP A 250 5.07 0.58 3.69
C ASP A 250 3.61 0.19 3.98
N LEU A 251 3.33 -1.10 4.12
CA LEU A 251 1.99 -1.62 4.36
C LEU A 251 1.42 -1.21 5.72
N ALA A 252 2.28 -0.86 6.69
CA ALA A 252 1.85 -0.30 7.96
C ALA A 252 1.30 1.14 7.81
N VAL A 253 1.74 1.87 6.79
CA VAL A 253 1.32 3.26 6.49
C VAL A 253 0.23 3.30 5.42
N ASP A 254 0.33 2.41 4.43
CA ASP A 254 -0.61 2.26 3.31
C ASP A 254 -0.93 0.78 3.11
N ASN A 255 -2.02 0.31 3.68
CA ASN A 255 -2.45 -1.09 3.64
C ASN A 255 -2.96 -1.57 2.26
N ARG A 256 -2.98 -0.70 1.25
CA ARG A 256 -3.39 -1.10 -0.11
C ARG A 256 -2.36 -2.05 -0.70
N LEU A 257 -2.84 -3.17 -1.24
CA LEU A 257 -2.01 -4.19 -1.90
C LEU A 257 -1.61 -3.78 -3.32
N ARG A 258 -0.96 -2.61 -3.45
CA ARG A 258 -0.56 -1.97 -4.72
C ARG A 258 0.27 -2.87 -5.61
N ARG A 259 1.24 -3.58 -5.02
CA ARG A 259 2.08 -4.57 -5.70
C ARG A 259 1.23 -5.67 -6.34
N ASN A 260 0.27 -6.20 -5.59
CA ASN A 260 -0.60 -7.28 -6.08
C ASN A 260 -1.48 -6.78 -7.24
N ALA A 261 -2.07 -5.59 -7.11
CA ALA A 261 -2.90 -4.99 -8.16
C ALA A 261 -2.10 -4.77 -9.45
N GLU A 262 -0.91 -4.17 -9.36
CA GLU A 262 -0.07 -3.93 -10.53
C GLU A 262 0.44 -5.23 -11.15
N TRP A 263 0.86 -6.20 -10.34
CA TRP A 263 1.32 -7.50 -10.84
C TRP A 263 0.21 -8.24 -11.58
N GLN A 264 -1.00 -8.29 -11.03
CA GLN A 264 -2.16 -8.89 -11.69
C GLN A 264 -2.51 -8.16 -12.99
N ALA A 265 -2.52 -6.82 -12.96
CA ALA A 265 -2.79 -5.99 -14.13
C ALA A 265 -1.77 -6.25 -15.25
N LEU A 266 -0.47 -6.19 -14.97
CA LEU A 266 0.57 -6.39 -15.98
C LEU A 266 0.50 -7.79 -16.61
N ASN A 267 0.25 -8.84 -15.82
CA ASN A 267 0.08 -10.19 -16.35
C ASN A 267 -1.12 -10.28 -17.29
N PHE A 268 -2.26 -9.72 -16.89
CA PHE A 268 -3.47 -9.71 -17.72
C PHE A 268 -3.30 -8.91 -19.01
N LEU A 269 -2.71 -7.72 -18.91
CA LEU A 269 -2.47 -6.83 -20.06
C LEU A 269 -1.49 -7.46 -21.05
N GLN A 270 -0.44 -8.13 -20.57
CA GLN A 270 0.51 -8.88 -21.41
C GLN A 270 -0.13 -10.07 -22.11
N GLN A 271 -0.95 -10.87 -21.41
CA GLN A 271 -1.70 -11.98 -22.02
C GLN A 271 -2.63 -11.49 -23.14
N ASN A 272 -3.16 -10.27 -23.01
CA ASN A 272 -3.98 -9.61 -24.02
C ASN A 272 -3.17 -8.77 -25.03
N LYS A 273 -1.84 -8.96 -25.09
CA LYS A 273 -0.92 -8.33 -26.06
C LYS A 273 -0.95 -6.80 -26.04
N MET A 274 -1.25 -6.21 -24.89
CA MET A 274 -1.24 -4.76 -24.70
C MET A 274 0.18 -4.26 -24.46
N ARG A 275 0.45 -3.01 -24.85
CA ARG A 275 1.77 -2.37 -24.70
C ARG A 275 1.94 -1.85 -23.27
N VAL A 276 2.50 -2.70 -22.42
CA VAL A 276 2.83 -2.43 -21.01
C VAL A 276 4.19 -3.05 -20.67
N PRO A 277 4.88 -2.60 -19.62
CA PRO A 277 6.10 -3.26 -19.16
C PRO A 277 5.87 -4.74 -18.90
N LYS A 278 6.75 -5.59 -19.40
CA LYS A 278 6.70 -7.02 -19.09
C LYS A 278 6.96 -7.26 -17.58
N PRO A 279 6.11 -8.03 -16.88
CA PRO A 279 6.41 -8.48 -15.53
C PRO A 279 7.60 -9.44 -15.56
N VAL A 280 8.60 -9.19 -14.71
CA VAL A 280 9.81 -10.03 -14.62
C VAL A 280 9.74 -10.91 -13.38
N GLN A 281 9.62 -10.30 -12.20
CA GLN A 281 9.51 -11.02 -10.93
C GLN A 281 8.86 -10.13 -9.85
N THR A 282 8.27 -10.72 -8.81
CA THR A 282 7.73 -9.97 -7.67
C THR A 282 7.97 -10.71 -6.36
N ASP A 283 8.03 -9.98 -5.25
CA ASP A 283 8.23 -10.54 -3.91
C ASP A 283 7.23 -9.91 -2.92
N SER A 284 6.45 -10.76 -2.24
CA SER A 284 5.43 -10.31 -1.28
C SER A 284 6.01 -9.81 0.03
N GLU A 285 7.11 -10.41 0.49
CA GLU A 285 7.69 -10.13 1.80
C GLU A 285 8.50 -8.84 1.81
N LEU A 286 9.20 -8.57 0.70
CA LEU A 286 9.80 -7.25 0.44
C LEU A 286 8.77 -6.22 0.02
N ASN A 287 7.61 -6.66 -0.47
CA ASN A 287 6.62 -5.82 -1.15
C ASN A 287 7.25 -5.07 -2.33
N TRP A 288 7.99 -5.77 -3.21
CA TRP A 288 8.71 -5.22 -4.37
C TRP A 288 8.30 -5.91 -5.69
N SER A 289 8.49 -5.24 -6.81
CA SER A 289 8.32 -5.81 -8.15
C SER A 289 9.46 -5.41 -9.06
N LEU A 290 9.88 -6.33 -9.92
CA LEU A 290 10.80 -6.10 -11.02
C LEU A 290 10.01 -6.24 -12.33
N ILE A 291 10.07 -5.21 -13.15
CA ILE A 291 9.38 -5.12 -14.44
C ILE A 291 10.33 -4.58 -15.50
N GLU A 292 9.99 -4.77 -16.76
CA GLU A 292 10.76 -4.26 -17.89
C GLU A 292 11.06 -2.76 -17.75
N TRP A 293 12.31 -2.38 -18.01
CA TRP A 293 12.67 -0.98 -18.16
C TRP A 293 12.28 -0.51 -19.57
N ILE A 294 11.51 0.57 -19.65
CA ILE A 294 11.08 1.14 -20.93
C ILE A 294 11.92 2.38 -21.23
N ASP A 295 12.74 2.30 -22.28
CA ASP A 295 13.46 3.46 -22.80
C ASP A 295 12.54 4.29 -23.71
N GLY A 296 12.58 5.61 -23.54
CA GLY A 296 11.80 6.55 -24.34
C GLY A 296 11.65 7.90 -23.66
N ALA A 297 10.82 8.76 -24.26
CA ALA A 297 10.46 10.05 -23.69
C ALA A 297 9.07 9.98 -23.04
N PRO A 298 8.77 10.79 -22.01
CA PRO A 298 7.40 10.93 -21.51
C PRO A 298 6.45 11.29 -22.65
N ALA A 299 5.25 10.71 -22.66
CA ALA A 299 4.23 11.06 -23.65
C ALA A 299 3.79 12.52 -23.47
N ASP A 300 3.61 13.26 -24.58
CA ASP A 300 3.10 14.63 -24.55
C ASP A 300 1.56 14.65 -24.57
N PRO A 301 0.88 15.19 -23.53
CA PRO A 301 -0.57 15.32 -23.51
C PRO A 301 -1.15 16.24 -24.59
N ARG A 302 -0.33 17.10 -25.19
CA ARG A 302 -0.72 17.99 -26.30
C ARG A 302 -0.61 17.29 -27.65
N ASN A 303 -0.02 16.09 -27.71
CA ASN A 303 0.07 15.31 -28.92
C ASN A 303 -1.23 14.52 -29.13
N GLN A 304 -1.98 14.90 -30.16
CA GLN A 304 -3.24 14.26 -30.50
C GLN A 304 -3.11 12.76 -30.79
N ALA A 305 -2.03 12.34 -31.46
CA ALA A 305 -1.81 10.92 -31.77
C ALA A 305 -1.56 10.08 -30.51
N HIS A 306 -0.99 10.69 -29.46
CA HIS A 306 -0.83 10.04 -28.16
C HIS A 306 -2.18 9.85 -27.46
N LEU A 307 -3.04 10.87 -27.49
CA LEU A 307 -4.39 10.77 -26.93
C LEU A 307 -5.24 9.70 -27.64
N ASP A 308 -5.08 9.57 -28.96
CA ASP A 308 -5.73 8.54 -29.76
C ASP A 308 -5.25 7.12 -29.40
N GLN A 309 -3.96 6.96 -29.12
CA GLN A 309 -3.41 5.71 -28.59
C GLN A 309 -3.92 5.40 -27.18
N ALA A 310 -4.11 6.41 -26.33
CA ALA A 310 -4.71 6.22 -25.00
C ALA A 310 -6.18 5.77 -25.09
N ALA A 311 -6.98 6.36 -25.98
CA ALA A 311 -8.35 5.91 -26.23
C ALA A 311 -8.39 4.47 -26.78
N SER A 312 -7.47 4.15 -27.70
CA SER A 312 -7.31 2.79 -28.23
C SER A 312 -6.91 1.78 -27.16
N PHE A 313 -6.04 2.15 -26.22
CA PHE A 313 -5.66 1.32 -25.09
C PHE A 313 -6.87 0.99 -24.21
N ILE A 314 -7.68 1.98 -23.82
CA ILE A 314 -8.88 1.76 -23.02
C ILE A 314 -9.93 0.93 -23.77
N LYS A 315 -10.09 1.14 -25.08
CA LYS A 315 -10.95 0.30 -25.91
C LYS A 315 -10.53 -1.16 -25.87
N ASN A 316 -9.24 -1.44 -26.08
CA ASN A 316 -8.69 -2.79 -26.04
C ASN A 316 -8.83 -3.41 -24.64
N LEU A 317 -8.59 -2.64 -23.57
CA LEU A 317 -8.80 -3.07 -22.19
C LEU A 317 -10.27 -3.42 -21.92
N HIS A 318 -11.20 -2.58 -22.36
CA HIS A 318 -12.62 -2.83 -22.19
C HIS A 318 -13.04 -4.12 -22.90
N GLN A 319 -12.60 -4.32 -24.14
CA GLN A 319 -12.85 -5.55 -24.91
C GLN A 319 -12.26 -6.79 -24.23
N ALA A 320 -11.00 -6.73 -23.81
CA ALA A 320 -10.35 -7.82 -23.06
C ALA A 320 -11.12 -8.13 -21.77
N SER A 321 -11.60 -7.11 -21.06
CA SER A 321 -12.38 -7.29 -19.84
C SER A 321 -13.71 -8.03 -20.06
N ARG A 322 -14.31 -7.93 -21.26
CA ARG A 322 -15.56 -8.65 -21.59
C ARG A 322 -15.33 -10.14 -21.84
N ALA A 323 -14.09 -10.54 -22.14
CA ALA A 323 -13.74 -11.94 -22.34
C ALA A 323 -13.50 -12.69 -21.01
N ILE A 324 -13.51 -12.00 -19.87
CA ILE A 324 -13.33 -12.61 -18.55
C ILE A 324 -14.59 -13.41 -18.19
N THR A 325 -14.51 -14.73 -18.29
CA THR A 325 -15.63 -15.65 -18.00
C THR A 325 -15.75 -16.00 -16.52
N SER A 326 -14.71 -15.78 -15.72
CA SER A 326 -14.67 -16.07 -14.27
C SER A 326 -14.66 -14.76 -13.47
N GLY A 327 -15.76 -14.45 -12.80
CA GLY A 327 -16.04 -13.15 -12.19
C GLY A 327 -15.19 -12.71 -10.97
N ASN A 328 -14.06 -13.37 -10.68
CA ASN A 328 -13.28 -13.15 -9.45
C ASN A 328 -11.78 -12.85 -9.67
N GLU A 329 -11.31 -12.55 -10.89
CA GLU A 329 -9.88 -12.31 -11.11
C GLU A 329 -9.38 -10.97 -10.53
N PHE A 330 -10.22 -9.93 -10.59
CA PHE A 330 -9.87 -8.58 -10.12
C PHE A 330 -10.83 -8.07 -9.05
N GLY A 331 -10.29 -7.36 -8.07
CA GLY A 331 -11.08 -6.56 -7.13
C GLY A 331 -11.58 -5.25 -7.73
N LEU A 332 -12.17 -4.40 -6.89
CA LEU A 332 -12.47 -3.02 -7.28
C LEU A 332 -11.18 -2.22 -7.46
N ALA A 333 -11.19 -1.29 -8.41
CA ALA A 333 -10.13 -0.29 -8.53
C ALA A 333 -10.02 0.51 -7.23
N THR A 334 -8.84 1.06 -6.95
CA THR A 334 -8.69 1.91 -5.76
C THR A 334 -9.66 3.09 -5.83
N GLU A 335 -10.42 3.26 -4.75
CA GLU A 335 -11.46 4.28 -4.65
C GLU A 335 -12.48 4.21 -5.81
N ALA A 336 -12.91 2.99 -6.18
CA ALA A 336 -13.97 2.80 -7.16
C ALA A 336 -15.28 3.50 -6.75
N CYS A 337 -16.02 3.99 -7.75
CA CYS A 337 -17.21 4.81 -7.57
C CYS A 337 -18.38 4.21 -8.36
N LEU A 338 -18.95 3.12 -7.82
CA LEU A 338 -20.03 2.38 -8.47
C LEU A 338 -21.42 2.99 -8.29
N ASN A 339 -21.53 4.02 -7.46
CA ASN A 339 -22.70 4.88 -7.34
C ASN A 339 -22.26 6.28 -6.84
N PRO A 340 -23.12 7.30 -6.96
CA PRO A 340 -22.87 8.65 -6.44
C PRO A 340 -22.48 8.71 -4.96
N SER A 341 -23.10 7.90 -4.08
CA SER A 341 -22.82 7.95 -2.64
C SER A 341 -21.39 7.54 -2.28
N PHE A 342 -20.73 6.70 -3.10
CA PHE A 342 -19.31 6.39 -2.92
C PHE A 342 -18.43 7.62 -3.17
N ILE A 343 -18.77 8.45 -4.15
CA ILE A 343 -18.05 9.70 -4.44
C ILE A 343 -18.24 10.69 -3.29
N GLU A 344 -19.48 10.87 -2.83
CA GLU A 344 -19.80 11.74 -1.69
C GLU A 344 -19.03 11.33 -0.43
N ASN A 345 -19.02 10.03 -0.09
CA ASN A 345 -18.29 9.53 1.08
C ASN A 345 -16.79 9.82 0.97
N GLN A 346 -16.19 9.63 -0.21
CA GLN A 346 -14.78 9.97 -0.42
C GLN A 346 -14.51 11.47 -0.25
N ILE A 347 -15.39 12.34 -0.79
CA ILE A 347 -15.30 13.79 -0.65
C ILE A 347 -15.43 14.20 0.83
N ASN A 348 -16.45 13.70 1.53
CA ASN A 348 -16.71 14.02 2.94
C ASN A 348 -15.57 13.56 3.83
N ASN A 349 -15.02 12.36 3.62
CA ASN A 349 -13.86 11.87 4.35
C ASN A 349 -12.61 12.75 4.14
N ARG A 350 -12.42 13.30 2.94
CA ARG A 350 -11.33 14.23 2.65
C ARG A 350 -11.54 15.59 3.32
N LEU A 351 -12.77 16.09 3.32
CA LEU A 351 -13.12 17.32 4.04
C LEU A 351 -12.92 17.18 5.54
N ALA A 352 -13.43 16.10 6.14
CA ALA A 352 -13.26 15.80 7.56
C ALA A 352 -11.77 15.76 7.96
N ALA A 353 -10.92 15.19 7.11
CA ALA A 353 -9.47 15.16 7.35
C ALA A 353 -8.77 16.52 7.26
N LEU A 354 -9.43 17.55 6.70
CA LEU A 354 -8.94 18.93 6.67
C LEU A 354 -9.54 19.76 7.81
N GLU A 355 -10.53 19.26 8.57
CA GLU A 355 -11.20 19.98 9.65
C GLU A 355 -10.30 20.33 10.83
N SER A 356 -9.19 19.62 11.04
CA SER A 356 -8.23 19.94 12.08
C SER A 356 -7.09 20.86 11.60
N VAL A 357 -7.06 21.24 10.31
CA VAL A 357 -5.97 22.05 9.75
C VAL A 357 -6.21 23.54 10.05
N GLU A 358 -5.31 24.15 10.81
CA GLU A 358 -5.34 25.58 11.13
C GLU A 358 -4.62 26.40 10.04
N ASP A 359 -5.32 26.72 8.94
CA ASP A 359 -4.83 27.64 7.90
C ASP A 359 -5.94 28.54 7.38
N SER A 360 -5.79 29.86 7.54
CA SER A 360 -6.86 30.82 7.22
C SER A 360 -7.23 30.84 5.74
N ALA A 361 -6.25 30.76 4.83
CA ALA A 361 -6.49 30.78 3.39
C ALA A 361 -7.19 29.50 2.91
N LEU A 362 -6.82 28.36 3.48
CA LEU A 362 -7.51 27.09 3.26
C LEU A 362 -8.96 27.16 3.76
N ARG A 363 -9.19 27.69 4.96
CA ARG A 363 -10.54 27.82 5.53
C ARG A 363 -11.43 28.73 4.71
N GLU A 364 -10.91 29.89 4.31
CA GLU A 364 -11.63 30.81 3.45
C GLU A 364 -12.10 30.12 2.16
N PHE A 365 -11.21 29.35 1.50
CA PHE A 365 -11.57 28.60 0.30
C PHE A 365 -12.59 27.48 0.57
N ILE A 366 -12.43 26.71 1.64
CA ILE A 366 -13.34 25.60 1.97
C ILE A 366 -14.75 26.13 2.29
N ASP A 367 -14.83 27.18 3.11
CA ASP A 367 -16.09 27.68 3.64
C ASP A 367 -16.86 28.52 2.60
N ASN A 368 -16.16 29.35 1.82
CA ASN A 368 -16.80 30.28 0.90
C ASN A 368 -16.97 29.73 -0.52
N ASP A 369 -16.09 28.83 -0.97
CA ASP A 369 -16.08 28.35 -2.36
C ASP A 369 -16.43 26.86 -2.47
N LEU A 370 -15.65 25.99 -1.82
CA LEU A 370 -15.74 24.55 -2.03
C LEU A 370 -17.02 23.95 -1.45
N SER A 371 -17.32 24.19 -0.17
CA SER A 371 -18.49 23.59 0.50
C SER A 371 -19.82 24.04 -0.14
N PRO A 372 -20.03 25.34 -0.45
CA PRO A 372 -21.23 25.76 -1.18
C PRO A 372 -21.35 25.11 -2.57
N THR A 373 -20.23 24.95 -3.28
CA THR A 373 -20.20 24.30 -4.59
C THR A 373 -20.52 22.82 -4.50
N LEU A 374 -20.01 22.13 -3.49
CA LEU A 374 -20.34 20.73 -3.21
C LEU A 374 -21.84 20.53 -2.96
N LEU A 375 -22.44 21.35 -2.10
CA LEU A 375 -23.88 21.25 -1.79
C LEU A 375 -24.75 21.40 -3.04
N ARG A 376 -24.48 22.44 -3.85
CA ARG A 376 -25.21 22.65 -5.13
C ARG A 376 -24.99 21.49 -6.11
N THR A 377 -23.78 20.95 -6.16
CA THR A 377 -23.42 19.85 -7.06
C THR A 377 -24.13 18.55 -6.68
N ILE A 378 -24.17 18.20 -5.39
CA ILE A 378 -24.90 17.02 -4.89
C ILE A 378 -26.39 17.18 -5.21
N GLU A 379 -26.98 18.35 -4.95
CA GLU A 379 -28.39 18.60 -5.24
C GLU A 379 -28.70 18.45 -6.75
N SER A 380 -27.87 19.03 -7.62
CA SER A 380 -27.99 18.89 -9.07
C SER A 380 -27.87 17.43 -9.52
N SER A 381 -26.88 16.70 -8.99
CA SER A 381 -26.66 15.28 -9.31
C SER A 381 -27.87 14.43 -8.92
N ARG A 382 -28.45 14.68 -7.74
CA ARG A 382 -29.68 14.00 -7.27
C ARG A 382 -30.88 14.28 -8.18
N ARG A 383 -31.03 15.51 -8.67
CA ARG A 383 -32.10 15.88 -9.61
C ARG A 383 -31.93 15.24 -10.98
N LEU A 384 -30.69 15.05 -11.46
CA LEU A 384 -30.41 14.42 -12.75
C LEU A 384 -30.53 12.89 -12.72
N MET A 385 -30.37 12.28 -11.54
CA MET A 385 -30.33 10.82 -11.37
C MET A 385 -31.39 10.30 -10.38
N VAL A 386 -32.56 10.95 -10.28
CA VAL A 386 -33.60 10.71 -9.26
C VAL A 386 -33.86 9.23 -8.98
N ASP A 387 -34.04 8.42 -10.02
CA ASP A 387 -34.44 7.00 -9.87
C ASP A 387 -33.28 6.06 -9.52
N ASN A 388 -32.02 6.48 -9.70
CA ASN A 388 -30.84 5.61 -9.66
C ASN A 388 -29.70 6.14 -8.77
N TYR A 389 -29.93 7.20 -7.99
CA TYR A 389 -28.86 7.89 -7.27
C TYR A 389 -28.13 6.99 -6.27
N ASP A 390 -28.85 6.12 -5.55
CA ASP A 390 -28.26 5.24 -4.55
C ASP A 390 -28.00 3.82 -5.07
N ALA A 391 -28.44 3.52 -6.30
CA ALA A 391 -28.30 2.20 -6.89
C ALA A 391 -26.85 1.91 -7.28
N ILE A 392 -26.34 0.74 -6.88
CA ILE A 392 -25.04 0.24 -7.35
C ILE A 392 -25.16 -0.09 -8.84
N LEU A 393 -24.23 0.43 -9.64
CA LEU A 393 -24.15 0.16 -11.06
C LEU A 393 -24.06 -1.35 -11.33
N ASP A 394 -24.85 -1.85 -12.28
CA ASP A 394 -24.80 -3.25 -12.69
C ASP A 394 -23.40 -3.62 -13.23
N LYS A 395 -22.89 -4.79 -12.82
CA LYS A 395 -21.58 -5.32 -13.21
C LYS A 395 -21.38 -5.37 -14.72
N LYS A 396 -22.43 -5.56 -15.51
CA LYS A 396 -22.33 -5.55 -16.98
C LYS A 396 -21.84 -4.21 -17.54
N TYR A 397 -22.02 -3.11 -16.80
CA TYR A 397 -21.57 -1.77 -17.17
C TYR A 397 -20.21 -1.39 -16.55
N TRP A 398 -19.64 -2.22 -15.68
CA TRP A 398 -18.31 -1.97 -15.13
C TRP A 398 -17.23 -2.14 -16.19
N THR A 399 -16.12 -1.43 -16.03
CA THR A 399 -14.91 -1.63 -16.85
C THR A 399 -13.70 -1.89 -15.95
N LEU A 400 -12.72 -2.64 -16.44
CA LEU A 400 -11.40 -2.62 -15.82
C LEU A 400 -10.78 -1.24 -16.07
N SER A 401 -10.32 -0.63 -14.99
CA SER A 401 -9.79 0.73 -14.97
C SER A 401 -8.40 0.72 -14.32
N PRO A 402 -7.39 1.35 -14.95
CA PRO A 402 -6.12 1.64 -14.29
C PRO A 402 -6.25 2.65 -13.12
N SER A 403 -7.38 3.33 -12.99
CA SER A 403 -7.68 4.41 -12.04
C SER A 403 -6.82 5.67 -12.26
N ASP A 404 -5.49 5.58 -12.18
CA ASP A 404 -4.55 6.67 -12.47
C ASP A 404 -4.09 6.64 -13.94
N PHE A 405 -5.05 6.62 -14.85
CA PHE A 405 -4.79 6.50 -16.29
C PHE A 405 -4.53 7.86 -16.94
N GLY A 406 -3.55 7.91 -17.84
CA GLY A 406 -3.29 9.07 -18.67
C GLY A 406 -1.91 9.01 -19.33
N LEU A 407 -1.62 10.01 -20.15
CA LEU A 407 -0.34 10.22 -20.82
C LEU A 407 0.79 10.58 -19.84
N HIS A 408 0.46 11.05 -18.62
CA HIS A 408 1.46 11.21 -17.55
C HIS A 408 2.07 9.88 -17.10
N ASN A 409 1.37 8.77 -17.31
CA ASN A 409 1.79 7.39 -17.04
C ASN A 409 2.03 6.61 -18.35
N ALA A 410 2.57 7.29 -19.37
CA ALA A 410 2.96 6.69 -20.63
C ALA A 410 4.34 7.15 -21.11
N ILE A 411 5.11 6.21 -21.66
CA ILE A 411 6.39 6.47 -22.33
C ILE A 411 6.19 6.27 -23.84
N ALA A 412 6.63 7.25 -24.61
CA ALA A 412 6.69 7.18 -26.06
C ALA A 412 8.04 6.60 -26.50
N SER A 413 7.97 5.51 -27.28
CA SER A 413 9.11 4.97 -28.01
C SER A 413 9.60 5.96 -29.08
N PRO A 414 10.83 5.78 -29.63
CA PRO A 414 11.30 6.58 -30.76
C PRO A 414 10.38 6.55 -31.99
N GLN A 415 9.57 5.51 -32.15
CA GLN A 415 8.60 5.34 -33.22
C GLN A 415 7.26 6.04 -32.95
N GLY A 416 7.08 6.63 -31.76
CA GLY A 416 5.85 7.30 -31.34
C GLY A 416 4.78 6.37 -30.75
N ASP A 417 5.08 5.08 -30.62
CA ASP A 417 4.21 4.12 -29.94
C ASP A 417 4.28 4.30 -28.42
N LEU A 418 3.13 4.29 -27.75
CA LEU A 418 3.03 4.43 -26.30
C LEU A 418 3.07 3.07 -25.58
N VAL A 419 3.82 3.05 -24.47
CA VAL A 419 3.78 2.01 -23.44
C VAL A 419 3.22 2.63 -22.16
N PHE A 420 2.11 2.08 -21.66
CA PHE A 420 1.46 2.55 -20.43
C PHE A 420 1.98 1.77 -19.24
N PHE A 421 2.17 2.46 -18.11
CA PHE A 421 2.70 1.88 -16.87
C PHE A 421 1.94 2.42 -15.64
N ASP A 422 2.34 2.00 -14.44
CA ASP A 422 1.76 2.39 -13.15
C ASP A 422 0.31 1.91 -12.92
N PHE A 423 0.14 0.59 -12.81
CA PHE A 423 -1.17 -0.06 -12.64
C PHE A 423 -1.48 -0.42 -11.17
N GLU A 424 -0.90 0.30 -10.21
CA GLU A 424 -1.03 0.02 -8.76
C GLU A 424 -2.45 0.14 -8.21
N TYR A 425 -3.33 0.78 -8.96
CA TYR A 425 -4.71 1.07 -8.58
C TYR A 425 -5.74 0.31 -9.39
N PHE A 426 -5.29 -0.64 -10.22
CA PHE A 426 -6.08 -1.33 -11.21
C PHE A 426 -7.21 -2.18 -10.61
N GLY A 427 -8.37 -2.17 -11.25
CA GLY A 427 -9.50 -3.04 -10.89
C GLY A 427 -10.80 -2.61 -11.56
N TRP A 428 -11.92 -3.17 -11.11
CA TRP A 428 -13.26 -2.84 -11.62
C TRP A 428 -13.76 -1.48 -11.11
N ASP A 429 -14.37 -0.69 -12.00
CA ASP A 429 -14.93 0.62 -11.68
C ASP A 429 -16.07 1.03 -12.65
N ASP A 430 -16.75 2.14 -12.35
CA ASP A 430 -17.63 2.83 -13.31
C ASP A 430 -16.75 3.53 -14.38
N PRO A 431 -16.97 3.29 -15.68
CA PRO A 431 -16.27 3.99 -16.76
C PRO A 431 -16.42 5.52 -16.72
N VAL A 432 -17.43 6.05 -16.03
CA VAL A 432 -17.58 7.50 -15.79
C VAL A 432 -16.40 8.06 -15.01
N LYS A 433 -15.91 7.35 -13.97
CA LYS A 433 -14.75 7.80 -13.19
C LYS A 433 -13.51 7.87 -14.07
N LEU A 434 -13.21 6.81 -14.83
CA LEU A 434 -12.10 6.77 -15.79
C LEU A 434 -12.17 7.95 -16.78
N THR A 435 -13.36 8.22 -17.30
CA THR A 435 -13.57 9.29 -18.28
C THR A 435 -13.31 10.67 -17.66
N ALA A 436 -13.87 10.93 -16.48
CA ALA A 436 -13.71 12.19 -15.77
C ALA A 436 -12.27 12.40 -15.28
N ASP A 437 -11.66 11.37 -14.70
CA ASP A 437 -10.31 11.44 -14.14
C ASP A 437 -9.28 11.77 -15.23
N VAL A 438 -9.36 11.21 -16.45
CA VAL A 438 -8.45 11.57 -17.55
C VAL A 438 -8.56 13.05 -17.96
N CYS A 439 -9.77 13.61 -17.98
CA CYS A 439 -9.98 15.03 -18.29
C CYS A 439 -9.47 15.95 -17.16
N LEU A 440 -9.69 15.54 -15.91
CA LEU A 440 -9.42 16.34 -14.71
C LEU A 440 -8.02 16.10 -14.13
N HIS A 441 -7.27 15.10 -14.62
CA HIS A 441 -5.99 14.75 -14.05
C HIS A 441 -4.99 15.90 -14.18
N PRO A 442 -4.36 16.38 -13.08
CA PRO A 442 -3.46 17.53 -13.13
C PRO A 442 -2.20 17.30 -13.98
N GLY A 443 -1.78 16.04 -14.09
CA GLY A 443 -0.66 15.63 -14.94
C GLY A 443 -0.98 15.64 -16.44
N MET A 444 -2.26 15.69 -16.81
CA MET A 444 -2.70 15.67 -18.20
C MET A 444 -2.80 17.08 -18.79
N SER A 445 -3.38 18.04 -18.06
CA SER A 445 -3.55 19.43 -18.53
C SER A 445 -4.15 19.52 -19.95
N LEU A 446 -5.16 18.70 -20.25
CA LEU A 446 -5.82 18.67 -21.56
C LEU A 446 -6.58 19.97 -21.82
N ASP A 447 -6.48 20.50 -23.04
CA ASP A 447 -7.34 21.59 -23.50
C ASP A 447 -8.78 21.10 -23.76
N GLU A 448 -9.70 22.05 -23.97
CA GLU A 448 -11.12 21.75 -24.13
C GLU A 448 -11.40 20.86 -25.36
N ASN A 449 -10.64 21.01 -26.45
CA ASN A 449 -10.82 20.18 -27.65
C ASN A 449 -10.40 18.73 -27.39
N ALA A 450 -9.27 18.53 -26.71
CA ALA A 450 -8.79 17.22 -26.31
C ALA A 450 -9.74 16.54 -25.33
N GLN A 451 -10.26 17.27 -24.34
CA GLN A 451 -11.28 16.76 -23.41
C GLN A 451 -12.55 16.33 -24.17
N GLN A 452 -13.07 17.17 -25.06
CA GLN A 452 -14.27 16.87 -25.84
C GLN A 452 -14.09 15.64 -26.72
N ARG A 453 -12.92 15.50 -27.35
CA ARG A 453 -12.58 14.30 -28.13
C ARG A 453 -12.53 13.05 -27.26
N TRP A 454 -11.85 13.12 -26.11
CA TRP A 454 -11.80 12.01 -25.16
C TRP A 454 -13.20 11.56 -24.71
N ILE A 455 -14.04 12.52 -24.31
CA ILE A 455 -15.43 12.27 -23.89
C ILE A 455 -16.23 11.66 -25.05
N SER A 456 -16.04 12.14 -26.28
CA SER A 456 -16.71 11.58 -27.47
C SER A 456 -16.33 10.12 -27.69
N GLU A 457 -15.05 9.77 -27.59
CA GLU A 457 -14.59 8.38 -27.73
C GLU A 457 -15.10 7.49 -26.58
N ALA A 458 -15.13 7.99 -25.34
CA ALA A 458 -15.71 7.28 -24.21
C ALA A 458 -17.22 7.01 -24.40
N LYS A 459 -17.99 8.02 -24.82
CA LYS A 459 -19.43 7.87 -25.12
C LYS A 459 -19.69 6.81 -26.19
N LYS A 460 -18.82 6.72 -27.21
CA LYS A 460 -18.91 5.66 -28.24
C LYS A 460 -18.55 4.29 -27.67
N LEU A 461 -17.49 4.20 -26.86
CA LEU A 461 -17.02 2.94 -26.29
C LEU A 461 -18.03 2.32 -25.33
N PHE A 462 -18.67 3.13 -24.48
CA PHE A 462 -19.60 2.67 -23.45
C PHE A 462 -21.08 2.82 -23.86
N ALA A 463 -21.36 2.82 -25.17
CA ALA A 463 -22.70 3.06 -25.71
C ALA A 463 -23.75 1.99 -25.34
N ASP A 464 -23.31 0.79 -24.93
CA ASP A 464 -24.20 -0.26 -24.40
C ASP A 464 -24.90 0.15 -23.10
N ASP A 465 -24.37 1.14 -22.41
CA ASP A 465 -25.00 1.80 -21.27
C ASP A 465 -25.68 3.10 -21.72
N SER A 466 -26.99 3.03 -21.95
CA SER A 466 -27.80 4.19 -22.38
C SER A 466 -27.75 5.37 -21.40
N ASN A 467 -27.37 5.13 -20.14
CA ASN A 467 -27.30 6.15 -19.10
C ASN A 467 -25.87 6.67 -18.86
N PHE A 468 -24.85 6.15 -19.55
CA PHE A 468 -23.46 6.57 -19.36
C PHE A 468 -23.29 8.10 -19.49
N GLY A 469 -23.85 8.70 -20.55
CA GLY A 469 -23.75 10.14 -20.78
C GLY A 469 -24.47 10.97 -19.71
N LEU A 470 -25.63 10.51 -19.23
CA LEU A 470 -26.37 11.15 -18.14
C LEU A 470 -25.57 11.11 -16.84
N ARG A 471 -25.02 9.94 -16.48
CA ARG A 471 -24.17 9.77 -15.29
C ARG A 471 -22.90 10.61 -15.38
N LEU A 472 -22.24 10.64 -16.55
CA LEU A 472 -21.05 11.47 -16.75
C LEU A 472 -21.35 12.95 -16.50
N ASN A 473 -22.42 13.48 -17.10
CA ASN A 473 -22.79 14.88 -16.91
C ASN A 473 -23.18 15.20 -15.46
N ALA A 474 -23.86 14.27 -14.77
CA ALA A 474 -24.23 14.46 -13.37
C ALA A 474 -23.02 14.41 -12.42
N LEU A 475 -22.09 13.48 -12.63
CA LEU A 475 -21.04 13.16 -11.67
C LEU A 475 -19.70 13.83 -11.93
N TYR A 476 -19.44 14.32 -13.15
CA TYR A 476 -18.19 15.00 -13.49
C TYR A 476 -17.83 16.15 -12.52
N PRO A 477 -18.78 17.03 -12.12
CA PRO A 477 -18.49 18.07 -11.14
C PRO A 477 -18.05 17.55 -9.76
N LEU A 478 -18.58 16.40 -9.31
CA LEU A 478 -18.14 15.77 -8.06
C LEU A 478 -16.70 15.26 -8.18
N TYR A 479 -16.30 14.72 -9.34
CA TYR A 479 -14.90 14.35 -9.58
C TYR A 479 -13.96 15.57 -9.58
N ALA A 480 -14.39 16.71 -10.11
CA ALA A 480 -13.60 17.95 -10.03
C ALA A 480 -13.38 18.39 -8.57
N ILE A 481 -14.42 18.35 -7.74
CA ILE A 481 -14.31 18.64 -6.30
C ILE A 481 -13.38 17.63 -5.60
N ARG A 482 -13.52 16.33 -5.93
CA ARG A 482 -12.63 15.28 -5.41
C ARG A 482 -11.17 15.56 -5.75
N TRP A 483 -10.86 15.96 -6.99
CA TRP A 483 -9.50 16.34 -7.40
C TRP A 483 -8.99 17.60 -6.69
N ALA A 484 -9.84 18.61 -6.50
CA ALA A 484 -9.50 19.78 -5.71
C ALA A 484 -9.08 19.38 -4.29
N LEU A 485 -9.83 18.48 -3.64
CA LEU A 485 -9.48 17.95 -2.31
C LEU A 485 -8.22 17.08 -2.32
N ILE A 486 -7.95 16.33 -3.39
CA ILE A 486 -6.69 15.56 -3.54
C ILE A 486 -5.48 16.50 -3.58
N MET A 487 -5.58 17.64 -4.26
CA MET A 487 -4.51 18.66 -4.27
C MET A 487 -4.29 19.29 -2.89
N LEU A 488 -5.32 19.35 -2.05
CA LEU A 488 -5.22 19.86 -0.69
C LEU A 488 -4.61 18.86 0.30
N ASN A 489 -4.25 17.64 -0.15
CA ASN A 489 -3.52 16.69 0.70
C ASN A 489 -2.19 17.28 1.21
N GLU A 490 -1.58 18.24 0.51
CA GLU A 490 -0.40 18.99 0.94
C GLU A 490 -0.59 19.81 2.22
N TYR A 491 -1.82 20.00 2.68
CA TYR A 491 -2.11 20.62 3.97
C TYR A 491 -2.16 19.61 5.13
N ARG A 492 -2.20 18.31 4.82
CA ARG A 492 -2.32 17.25 5.83
C ARG A 492 -0.96 16.73 6.25
N SER A 493 -0.70 16.72 7.56
CA SER A 493 0.57 16.24 8.13
C SER A 493 0.83 14.76 7.83
N ASP A 494 -0.21 13.92 7.81
CA ASP A 494 -0.11 12.50 7.49
C ASP A 494 0.26 12.23 6.01
N LYS A 495 -0.07 13.16 5.10
CA LYS A 495 0.20 13.01 3.67
C LYS A 495 1.51 13.68 3.23
N ILE A 496 1.89 14.79 3.86
CA ILE A 496 3.17 15.46 3.58
C ILE A 496 4.35 14.52 3.87
N LYS A 497 4.31 13.74 4.96
CA LYS A 497 5.37 12.78 5.32
C LYS A 497 5.71 11.81 4.17
N ASN A 498 4.69 11.22 3.54
CA ASN A 498 4.87 10.29 2.42
C ASN A 498 5.54 10.96 1.21
N ARG A 499 5.26 12.23 0.97
CA ARG A 499 5.81 12.97 -0.16
C ARG A 499 7.21 13.51 0.11
N LEU A 500 7.52 13.89 1.35
CA LEU A 500 8.88 14.26 1.75
C LEU A 500 9.85 13.07 1.58
N ASN A 501 9.38 11.84 1.83
CA ASN A 501 10.14 10.60 1.61
C ASN A 501 10.35 10.27 0.11
N ALA A 502 9.52 10.83 -0.77
CA ALA A 502 9.63 10.67 -2.23
C ALA A 502 10.43 11.81 -2.90
N GLN A 503 10.40 13.03 -2.35
CA GLN A 503 11.00 14.25 -2.94
C GLN A 503 11.70 15.12 -1.88
N SER A 504 13.00 14.94 -1.71
CA SER A 504 13.86 15.67 -0.76
C SER A 504 13.81 17.21 -0.92
N ARG A 505 13.57 17.73 -2.13
CA ARG A 505 13.50 19.18 -2.43
C ARG A 505 12.30 19.91 -1.82
N MET A 506 11.23 19.21 -1.40
CA MET A 506 10.06 19.87 -0.79
C MET A 506 10.28 20.29 0.67
N GLN A 507 11.30 19.76 1.35
CA GLN A 507 11.58 20.09 2.76
C GLN A 507 11.91 21.58 2.99
N SER A 508 12.40 22.29 1.96
CA SER A 508 12.84 23.69 2.12
C SER A 508 11.73 24.76 1.98
N ASP A 509 10.56 24.44 1.41
CA ASP A 509 9.46 25.40 1.21
C ASP A 509 8.07 24.73 1.21
N ILE A 510 7.68 24.19 2.37
CA ILE A 510 6.37 23.55 2.55
C ILE A 510 5.23 24.56 2.30
N ARG A 511 5.36 25.80 2.80
CA ARG A 511 4.30 26.80 2.70
C ARG A 511 4.06 27.24 1.25
N GLY A 512 5.11 27.50 0.48
CA GLY A 512 4.98 27.82 -0.93
C GLY A 512 4.39 26.68 -1.75
N ALA A 513 4.70 25.43 -1.41
CA ALA A 513 4.07 24.26 -2.02
C ALA A 513 2.57 24.18 -1.71
N GLN A 514 2.18 24.39 -0.45
CA GLN A 514 0.77 24.43 -0.01
C GLN A 514 -0.03 25.49 -0.77
N LEU A 515 0.46 26.73 -0.81
CA LEU A 515 -0.22 27.83 -1.51
C LEU A 515 -0.36 27.55 -3.01
N LYS A 516 0.66 26.97 -3.65
CA LYS A 516 0.57 26.56 -5.07
C LYS A 516 -0.51 25.50 -5.28
N GLN A 517 -0.70 24.58 -4.35
CA GLN A 517 -1.73 23.56 -4.46
C GLN A 517 -3.12 24.09 -4.15
N LEU A 518 -3.24 25.05 -3.23
CA LEU A 518 -4.50 25.76 -3.00
C LEU A 518 -4.97 26.49 -4.27
N GLU A 519 -4.07 27.19 -4.97
CA GLU A 519 -4.42 27.85 -6.24
C GLU A 519 -4.80 26.85 -7.34
N LYS A 520 -4.15 25.69 -7.39
CA LYS A 520 -4.57 24.60 -8.29
C LYS A 520 -5.94 24.05 -7.91
N ALA A 521 -6.23 23.87 -6.62
CA ALA A 521 -7.53 23.40 -6.14
C ALA A 521 -8.65 24.39 -6.48
N LYS A 522 -8.41 25.70 -6.32
CA LYS A 522 -9.32 26.77 -6.78
C LYS A 522 -9.59 26.69 -8.28
N SER A 523 -8.54 26.50 -9.09
CA SER A 523 -8.68 26.34 -10.54
C SER A 523 -9.45 25.06 -10.90
N MET A 524 -9.17 23.96 -10.20
CA MET A 524 -9.85 22.69 -10.38
C MET A 524 -11.35 22.79 -10.08
N LEU A 525 -11.71 23.49 -8.99
CA LEU A 525 -13.11 23.69 -8.58
C LEU A 525 -13.95 24.38 -9.68
N LYS A 526 -13.37 25.26 -10.49
CA LYS A 526 -14.06 25.88 -11.63
C LYS A 526 -14.54 24.88 -12.69
N ASN A 527 -13.97 23.68 -12.73
CA ASN A 527 -14.48 22.62 -13.61
C ASN A 527 -15.81 22.02 -13.11
N ALA A 528 -16.19 22.25 -11.86
CA ALA A 528 -17.50 21.81 -11.35
C ALA A 528 -18.68 22.58 -12.00
N ASP A 529 -18.43 23.79 -12.49
CA ASP A 529 -19.44 24.61 -13.18
C ASP A 529 -19.49 24.33 -14.69
N ARG A 530 -18.62 23.44 -15.22
CA ARG A 530 -18.58 23.11 -16.65
C ARG A 530 -19.60 22.04 -16.97
N THR A 531 -20.42 22.30 -17.98
CA THR A 531 -21.30 21.29 -18.56
C THR A 531 -20.50 20.36 -19.47
N VAL A 532 -20.59 19.05 -19.22
CA VAL A 532 -19.92 18.00 -20.00
C VAL A 532 -20.91 17.41 -21.00
N LEU A 533 -21.30 18.23 -21.99
CA LEU A 533 -22.14 17.80 -23.10
C LEU A 533 -21.31 17.59 -24.37
#